data_AF-A0AAP0DWQ7-F1
#
_entry.id   AF-A0AAP0DWQ7-F1
#
_cell.length_a   1.000
_cell.length_b   1.000
_cell.length_c   1.000
_cell.angle_alpha   90.00
_cell.angle_beta   90.00
_cell.angle_gamma   90.00
#
_symmetry.space_group_name_H-M   'P 1'
#
loop_
_entity.id
_entity.type
_entity.pdbx_description
1 polymer ?
#
loop_
_entity_poly.entity_id
_entity_poly.type
_entity_poly.pdbx_seq_one_letter_code
_entity_poly.pdbx_strand_id
1 'polypeptide(L)'
;MYLKKASWCKEEASSSSPTSTAVDDLISSLNKQRLYREVTLALRTGLRDAAAHFSFLRVRGLRNLLKFLKSVTHSDSTILLFCFAQSVPDLQVVPVLFQNSLRQAPRDDESVPNLDHLFSVEPVKITSPSTDTEVALALRLLEGCCLLHRESAALAFKCNAVQVLMDILSTRGVLERGACLDALISILLDSSSNQMEFEACHGIEKIAELIKDKQVDDSLRLKCGEFLLLLIGHLNGKERPTMIRINDEIPQLLGEKSASLIWAASQFGSTLDPEQRQTALHIHAGRVLESLELE
;
A
#
# COMPACT_ATOMS: atom_id res chain seq x y z
N MET A 1 -50.36 55.69 6.26
CA MET A 1 -49.68 55.16 5.05
C MET A 1 -49.52 53.67 5.21
N TYR A 2 -50.35 52.89 4.52
CA TYR A 2 -50.28 51.43 4.52
C TYR A 2 -49.25 50.97 3.49
N LEU A 3 -48.11 50.47 3.94
CA LEU A 3 -47.13 49.85 3.07
C LEU A 3 -47.62 48.45 2.68
N LYS A 4 -47.68 48.23 1.36
CA LYS A 4 -48.17 47.03 0.69
C LYS A 4 -47.32 45.81 1.08
N LYS A 5 -47.96 44.72 1.48
CA LYS A 5 -47.30 43.43 1.80
C LYS A 5 -46.67 42.86 0.53
N ALA A 6 -45.42 42.37 0.63
CA ALA A 6 -44.67 41.81 -0.49
C ALA A 6 -45.38 40.58 -1.08
N SER A 7 -45.44 40.50 -2.41
CA SER A 7 -46.25 39.56 -3.19
C SER A 7 -45.70 38.13 -3.28
N TRP A 8 -44.70 37.76 -2.47
CA TRP A 8 -44.05 36.44 -2.55
C TRP A 8 -44.58 35.45 -1.50
N CYS A 9 -45.46 35.88 -0.59
CA CYS A 9 -46.20 34.99 0.30
C CYS A 9 -47.61 34.72 -0.25
N LYS A 10 -47.72 33.76 -1.17
CA LYS A 10 -48.88 32.85 -1.24
C LYS A 10 -48.39 31.47 -1.63
N GLU A 11 -48.65 30.53 -0.75
CA GLU A 11 -48.34 29.11 -0.87
C GLU A 11 -49.27 28.39 -1.86
N GLU A 12 -48.78 27.23 -2.30
CA GLU A 12 -49.47 26.07 -2.88
C GLU A 12 -49.84 26.06 -4.37
N ALA A 13 -48.95 25.42 -5.16
CA ALA A 13 -49.34 24.43 -6.17
C ALA A 13 -48.18 23.44 -6.40
N SER A 14 -48.48 22.15 -6.28
CA SER A 14 -47.59 21.02 -6.56
C SER A 14 -47.00 21.09 -7.98
N SER A 15 -45.73 21.49 -8.07
CA SER A 15 -44.84 21.22 -9.19
C SER A 15 -43.41 21.30 -8.69
N SER A 16 -42.60 20.27 -8.91
CA SER A 16 -41.15 20.35 -8.68
C SER A 16 -40.58 21.45 -9.58
N SER A 17 -40.27 22.60 -8.99
CA SER A 17 -39.80 23.77 -9.74
C SER A 17 -38.40 23.53 -10.33
N PRO A 18 -38.16 23.78 -11.63
CA PRO A 18 -36.84 23.58 -12.27
C PRO A 18 -35.72 24.42 -11.65
N THR A 19 -36.08 25.49 -10.92
CA THR A 19 -35.13 26.35 -10.19
C THR A 19 -34.56 25.70 -8.94
N SER A 20 -35.26 24.78 -8.25
CA SER A 20 -34.68 24.09 -7.09
C SER A 20 -33.66 23.05 -7.56
N THR A 21 -33.98 22.31 -8.62
CA THR A 21 -33.07 21.32 -9.23
C THR A 21 -31.78 21.97 -9.73
N ALA A 22 -31.86 23.14 -10.38
CA ALA A 22 -30.66 23.86 -10.84
C ALA A 22 -29.76 24.35 -9.68
N VAL A 23 -30.35 24.72 -8.53
CA VAL A 23 -29.60 25.11 -7.34
C VAL A 23 -28.95 23.88 -6.68
N ASP A 24 -29.67 22.77 -6.60
CA ASP A 24 -29.13 21.50 -6.07
C ASP A 24 -27.98 20.97 -6.95
N ASP A 25 -28.10 21.08 -8.27
CA ASP A 25 -27.04 20.74 -9.22
C ASP A 25 -25.81 21.63 -9.05
N LEU A 26 -26.01 22.94 -8.84
CA LEU A 26 -24.91 23.87 -8.55
C LEU A 26 -24.22 23.52 -7.24
N ILE A 27 -24.98 23.23 -6.18
CA ILE A 27 -24.43 22.84 -4.87
C ILE A 27 -23.61 21.55 -4.99
N SER A 28 -24.13 20.55 -5.71
CA SER A 28 -23.41 19.29 -5.93
C SER A 28 -22.11 19.50 -6.71
N SER A 29 -22.12 20.37 -7.73
CA SER A 29 -20.94 20.73 -8.52
C SER A 29 -19.88 21.45 -7.68
N LEU A 30 -20.30 22.43 -6.86
CA LEU A 30 -19.39 23.15 -5.96
C LEU A 30 -18.79 22.22 -4.90
N ASN A 31 -19.57 21.31 -4.34
CA ASN A 31 -19.08 20.29 -3.40
C ASN A 31 -18.05 19.37 -4.06
N LYS A 32 -18.29 18.92 -5.29
CA LYS A 32 -17.33 18.12 -6.06
C LYS A 32 -16.02 18.89 -6.31
N GLN A 33 -16.10 20.17 -6.70
CA GLN A 33 -14.91 21.00 -6.89
C GLN A 33 -14.14 21.22 -5.59
N ARG A 34 -14.84 21.42 -4.48
CA ARG A 34 -14.23 21.54 -3.15
C ARG A 34 -13.48 20.26 -2.79
N LEU A 35 -14.11 19.10 -2.92
CA LEU A 35 -13.49 17.80 -2.64
C LEU A 35 -12.24 17.57 -3.51
N TYR A 36 -12.29 17.92 -4.79
CA TYR A 36 -11.13 17.83 -5.68
C TYR A 36 -9.95 18.68 -5.18
N ARG A 37 -10.22 19.92 -4.74
CA ARG A 37 -9.20 20.81 -4.17
C ARG A 37 -8.64 20.27 -2.86
N GLU A 38 -9.49 19.73 -1.99
CA GLU A 38 -9.08 19.14 -0.71
C GLU A 38 -8.16 17.93 -0.93
N VAL A 39 -8.55 16.99 -1.81
CA VAL A 39 -7.72 15.81 -2.18
C VAL A 39 -6.39 16.24 -2.77
N THR A 40 -6.42 17.16 -3.74
CA THR A 40 -5.20 17.66 -4.40
C THR A 40 -4.27 18.37 -3.41
N LEU A 41 -4.83 19.19 -2.52
CA LEU A 41 -4.05 19.92 -1.52
C LEU A 41 -3.44 18.95 -0.50
N ALA A 42 -4.20 17.97 -0.01
CA ALA A 42 -3.72 16.96 0.93
C ALA A 42 -2.56 16.14 0.33
N LEU A 43 -2.70 15.70 -0.93
CA LEU A 43 -1.63 15.00 -1.64
C LEU A 43 -0.41 15.89 -1.84
N ARG A 44 -0.55 17.11 -2.39
CA ARG A 44 0.60 18.01 -2.63
C ARG A 44 1.36 18.37 -1.37
N THR A 45 0.64 18.65 -0.27
CA THR A 45 1.27 19.01 1.00
C THR A 45 1.96 17.80 1.63
N GLY A 46 1.30 16.64 1.65
CA GLY A 46 1.87 15.40 2.15
C GLY A 46 3.08 14.92 1.36
N LEU A 47 3.01 14.96 0.02
CA LEU A 47 4.11 14.55 -0.87
C LEU A 47 5.30 15.49 -0.79
N ARG A 48 5.07 16.81 -0.67
CA ARG A 48 6.14 17.77 -0.45
C ARG A 48 6.94 17.46 0.81
N ASP A 49 6.24 17.13 1.89
CA ASP A 49 6.87 16.77 3.15
C ASP A 49 7.54 15.39 3.07
N ALA A 50 6.90 14.42 2.41
CA ALA A 50 7.46 13.07 2.17
C ALA A 50 8.70 13.07 1.26
N ALA A 51 8.86 14.08 0.40
CA ALA A 51 10.02 14.29 -0.45
C ALA A 51 11.12 15.16 0.18
N ALA A 52 11.00 15.51 1.46
CA ALA A 52 11.97 16.37 2.13
C ALA A 52 13.30 15.65 2.41
N HIS A 53 14.40 16.41 2.50
CA HIS A 53 15.73 15.85 2.80
C HIS A 53 15.90 15.34 4.22
N PHE A 54 15.05 15.81 5.15
CA PHE A 54 15.10 15.45 6.57
C PHE A 54 14.02 14.43 6.93
N SER A 55 14.43 13.35 7.61
CA SER A 55 13.56 12.23 7.99
C SER A 55 12.35 12.67 8.82
N PHE A 56 12.50 13.65 9.72
CA PHE A 56 11.38 14.13 10.53
C PHE A 56 10.28 14.79 9.68
N LEU A 57 10.64 15.51 8.61
CA LEU A 57 9.68 16.06 7.66
C LEU A 57 9.03 14.95 6.84
N ARG A 58 9.82 13.96 6.40
CA ARG A 58 9.28 12.81 5.66
C ARG A 58 8.28 12.02 6.50
N VAL A 59 8.62 11.69 7.74
CA VAL A 59 7.71 11.02 8.69
C VAL A 59 6.43 11.83 8.89
N ARG A 60 6.52 13.16 9.01
CA ARG A 60 5.33 14.04 9.11
C ARG A 60 4.48 13.94 7.84
N GLY A 61 5.09 14.02 6.66
CA GLY A 61 4.42 13.87 5.37
C GLY A 61 3.73 12.53 5.22
N LEU A 62 4.42 11.44 5.50
CA LEU A 62 3.90 10.08 5.44
C LEU A 62 2.73 9.86 6.42
N ARG A 63 2.79 10.39 7.65
CA ARG A 63 1.67 10.33 8.60
C ARG A 63 0.45 11.09 8.08
N ASN A 64 0.66 12.26 7.49
CA ASN A 64 -0.41 13.07 6.91
C ASN A 64 -1.06 12.35 5.72
N LEU A 65 -0.25 11.78 4.84
CA LEU A 65 -0.73 10.98 3.70
C LEU A 65 -1.50 9.75 4.18
N LEU A 66 -1.02 9.05 5.21
CA LEU A 66 -1.69 7.86 5.72
C LEU A 66 -3.05 8.21 6.36
N LYS A 67 -3.11 9.31 7.10
CA LYS A 67 -4.36 9.85 7.65
C LYS A 67 -5.33 10.24 6.52
N PHE A 68 -4.81 10.87 5.46
CA PHE A 68 -5.59 11.22 4.28
C PHE A 68 -6.13 9.96 3.57
N LEU A 69 -5.30 8.93 3.37
CA LEU A 69 -5.71 7.70 2.72
C LEU A 69 -6.83 6.99 3.49
N LYS A 70 -6.72 6.93 4.82
CA LYS A 70 -7.81 6.44 5.69
C LYS A 70 -9.11 7.24 5.53
N SER A 71 -9.01 8.55 5.31
CA SER A 71 -10.21 9.36 5.07
C SER A 71 -10.85 9.11 3.70
N VAL A 72 -10.04 8.77 2.69
CA VAL A 72 -10.48 8.48 1.33
C VAL A 72 -11.32 7.20 1.26
N THR A 73 -11.02 6.19 2.09
CA THR A 73 -11.71 4.90 2.09
C THR A 73 -13.16 4.94 2.59
N HIS A 74 -13.65 6.09 3.05
CA HIS A 74 -15.03 6.23 3.56
C HIS A 74 -16.09 6.47 2.47
N SER A 75 -15.71 6.79 1.23
CA SER A 75 -16.67 7.01 0.13
C SER A 75 -16.08 6.62 -1.22
N ASP A 76 -16.88 5.97 -2.06
CA ASP A 76 -16.51 5.65 -3.45
C ASP A 76 -16.12 6.89 -4.25
N SER A 77 -16.79 8.03 -3.98
CA SER A 77 -16.49 9.29 -4.65
C SER A 77 -15.07 9.79 -4.35
N THR A 78 -14.61 9.65 -3.11
CA THR A 78 -13.25 10.04 -2.71
C THR A 78 -12.21 9.04 -3.19
N ILE A 79 -12.54 7.74 -3.23
CA ILE A 79 -11.68 6.71 -3.84
C ILE A 79 -11.44 7.03 -5.30
N LEU A 80 -12.50 7.32 -6.08
CA LEU A 80 -12.36 7.70 -7.48
C LEU A 80 -11.50 8.96 -7.65
N LEU A 81 -11.72 9.99 -6.83
CA LEU A 81 -10.90 11.21 -6.87
C LEU A 81 -9.42 10.93 -6.56
N PHE A 82 -9.13 10.05 -5.60
CA PHE A 82 -7.77 9.61 -5.33
C PHE A 82 -7.16 8.90 -6.54
N CYS A 83 -7.88 7.95 -7.15
CA CYS A 83 -7.42 7.26 -8.37
C CYS A 83 -7.12 8.25 -9.51
N PHE A 84 -8.02 9.21 -9.77
CA PHE A 84 -7.77 10.26 -10.76
C PHE A 84 -6.54 11.10 -10.42
N ALA A 85 -6.31 11.41 -9.15
CA ALA A 85 -5.12 12.12 -8.73
C ALA A 85 -3.84 11.30 -8.98
N GLN A 86 -3.86 9.97 -8.80
CA GLN A 86 -2.71 9.10 -9.08
C GLN A 86 -2.34 9.02 -10.57
N SER A 87 -3.24 9.42 -11.48
CA SER A 87 -2.91 9.60 -12.90
C SER A 87 -2.11 10.88 -13.20
N VAL A 88 -2.02 11.81 -12.25
CA VAL A 88 -1.26 13.06 -12.38
C VAL A 88 0.13 12.87 -11.78
N PRO A 89 1.23 13.01 -12.56
CA PRO A 89 2.59 12.73 -12.09
C PRO A 89 2.96 13.42 -10.77
N ASP A 90 2.62 14.70 -10.62
CA ASP A 90 2.94 15.49 -9.41
C ASP A 90 2.18 15.05 -8.14
N LEU A 91 1.18 14.18 -8.29
CA LEU A 91 0.32 13.69 -7.21
C LEU A 91 0.51 12.18 -6.97
N GLN A 92 1.41 11.53 -7.69
CA GLN A 92 1.70 10.11 -7.54
C GLN A 92 2.43 9.84 -6.22
N VAL A 93 1.86 8.96 -5.40
CA VAL A 93 2.42 8.60 -4.10
C VAL A 93 3.58 7.62 -4.27
N VAL A 94 3.37 6.55 -5.04
CA VAL A 94 4.31 5.42 -5.13
C VAL A 94 5.74 5.84 -5.49
N PRO A 95 6.00 6.63 -6.55
CA PRO A 95 7.36 7.04 -6.91
C PRO A 95 8.05 7.84 -5.79
N VAL A 96 7.31 8.68 -5.06
CA VAL A 96 7.86 9.48 -3.95
C VAL A 96 8.30 8.59 -2.80
N LEU A 97 7.53 7.54 -2.48
CA LEU A 97 7.90 6.56 -1.44
C LEU A 97 9.23 5.88 -1.79
N PHE A 98 9.35 5.39 -3.02
CA PHE A 98 10.56 4.70 -3.48
C PHE A 98 11.77 5.61 -3.59
N GLN A 99 11.60 6.87 -3.99
CA GLN A 99 12.72 7.79 -4.13
C GLN A 99 13.27 8.30 -2.78
N ASN A 100 12.41 8.47 -1.77
CA ASN A 100 12.76 9.23 -0.57
C ASN A 100 12.79 8.40 0.72
N SER A 101 12.03 7.30 0.80
CA SER A 101 11.85 6.55 2.04
C SER A 101 12.22 5.08 1.93
N LEU A 102 11.91 4.42 0.80
CA LEU A 102 12.19 3.00 0.59
C LEU A 102 13.51 2.75 -0.17
N ARG A 103 14.08 3.77 -0.82
CA ARG A 103 15.41 3.64 -1.43
C ARG A 103 16.41 3.31 -0.33
N GLN A 104 17.15 2.23 -0.53
CA GLN A 104 18.34 1.98 0.28
C GLN A 104 19.40 2.99 -0.13
N ALA A 105 20.16 3.51 0.86
CA ALA A 105 21.31 4.34 0.55
C ALA A 105 22.21 3.58 -0.46
N PRO A 106 22.76 4.25 -1.47
CA PRO A 106 23.71 3.60 -2.38
C PRO A 106 24.78 2.93 -1.52
N ARG A 107 25.01 1.63 -1.75
CA ARG A 107 26.06 0.85 -1.09
C ARG A 107 27.38 1.56 -1.35
N ASP A 108 27.89 2.32 -0.38
CA ASP A 108 29.23 2.88 -0.18
C ASP A 108 30.13 3.31 -1.38
N ASP A 109 29.62 3.42 -2.61
CA ASP A 109 30.42 3.72 -3.82
C ASP A 109 29.96 4.99 -4.58
N GLU A 110 28.85 5.64 -4.19
CA GLU A 110 28.56 7.00 -4.67
C GLU A 110 29.29 8.02 -3.78
N SER A 111 30.60 8.08 -4.03
CA SER A 111 31.57 9.12 -3.65
C SER A 111 31.13 10.09 -2.55
N VAL A 112 31.75 9.99 -1.38
CA VAL A 112 32.09 11.21 -0.63
C VAL A 112 32.97 12.02 -1.59
N PRO A 113 32.52 13.16 -2.14
CA PRO A 113 33.36 13.89 -3.07
C PRO A 113 34.56 14.40 -2.30
N ASN A 114 35.75 14.00 -2.73
CA ASN A 114 36.99 14.51 -2.18
C ASN A 114 36.98 16.03 -2.33
N LEU A 115 37.08 16.75 -1.20
CA LEU A 115 36.91 18.20 -1.08
C LEU A 115 38.10 19.02 -1.63
N ASP A 116 39.03 18.39 -2.35
CA ASP A 116 40.27 19.03 -2.82
C ASP A 116 40.07 20.05 -3.97
N HIS A 117 38.86 20.23 -4.51
CA HIS A 117 38.56 21.18 -5.60
C HIS A 117 37.42 22.14 -5.25
N LEU A 118 37.77 23.13 -4.43
CA LEU A 118 36.92 23.96 -3.57
C LEU A 118 35.99 25.02 -4.24
N PHE A 119 35.82 25.14 -5.56
CA PHE A 119 35.10 26.33 -6.12
C PHE A 119 34.23 26.16 -7.39
N SER A 120 33.53 25.03 -7.60
CA SER A 120 32.45 24.98 -8.63
C SER A 120 31.40 23.86 -8.44
N VAL A 121 31.32 23.22 -7.27
CA VAL A 121 30.44 22.04 -7.08
C VAL A 121 29.11 22.45 -6.44
N GLU A 122 27.99 22.04 -7.05
CA GLU A 122 26.67 22.15 -6.42
C GLU A 122 26.68 21.47 -5.05
N PRO A 123 26.09 22.08 -4.00
CA PRO A 123 26.12 21.50 -2.66
C PRO A 123 25.52 20.09 -2.69
N VAL A 124 26.28 19.11 -2.21
CA VAL A 124 25.80 17.73 -2.02
C VAL A 124 24.53 17.80 -1.19
N LYS A 125 23.41 17.36 -1.78
CA LYS A 125 22.13 17.28 -1.07
C LYS A 125 22.24 16.15 -0.04
N ILE A 126 22.62 16.51 1.18
CA ILE A 126 22.66 15.56 2.30
C ILE A 126 21.21 15.17 2.63
N THR A 127 20.81 14.00 2.18
CA THR A 127 19.56 13.36 2.59
C THR A 127 19.83 12.50 3.81
N SER A 128 19.12 12.74 4.92
CA SER A 128 19.23 11.86 6.08
C SER A 128 18.75 10.45 5.70
N PRO A 129 19.39 9.37 6.19
CA PRO A 129 18.94 8.01 5.93
C PRO A 129 17.52 7.78 6.48
N SER A 130 16.80 6.85 5.86
CA SER A 130 15.45 6.48 6.29
C SER A 130 15.49 5.78 7.65
N THR A 131 14.71 6.31 8.59
CA THR A 131 14.50 5.68 9.90
C THR A 131 13.51 4.51 9.79
N ASP A 132 13.54 3.60 10.74
CA ASP A 132 12.64 2.45 10.82
C ASP A 132 11.15 2.84 10.80
N THR A 133 10.79 3.88 11.56
CA THR A 133 9.43 4.45 11.53
C THR A 133 9.05 5.00 10.16
N GLU A 134 9.98 5.62 9.46
CA GLU A 134 9.76 6.16 8.12
C GLU A 134 9.49 5.03 7.12
N VAL A 135 10.31 3.98 7.14
CA VAL A 135 10.14 2.80 6.28
C VAL A 135 8.80 2.13 6.55
N ALA A 136 8.45 1.87 7.81
CA ALA A 136 7.17 1.26 8.17
C ALA A 136 5.95 2.08 7.72
N LEU A 137 6.02 3.41 7.79
CA LEU A 137 4.94 4.29 7.30
C LEU A 137 4.85 4.27 5.77
N ALA A 138 5.98 4.28 5.07
CA ALA A 138 6.03 4.21 3.62
C ALA A 138 5.48 2.88 3.11
N LEU A 139 5.80 1.76 3.76
CA LEU A 139 5.26 0.43 3.41
C LEU A 139 3.74 0.35 3.56
N ARG A 140 3.18 0.86 4.67
CA ARG A 140 1.71 0.92 4.86
C ARG A 140 1.02 1.84 3.85
N LEU A 141 1.69 2.92 3.44
CA LEU A 141 1.17 3.80 2.39
C LEU A 141 1.19 3.09 1.03
N LEU A 142 2.27 2.39 0.72
CA LEU A 142 2.38 1.58 -0.51
C LEU A 142 1.27 0.54 -0.56
N GLU A 143 1.07 -0.20 0.54
CA GLU A 143 -0.04 -1.15 0.71
C GLU A 143 -1.39 -0.51 0.37
N GLY A 144 -1.77 0.55 1.07
CA GLY A 144 -3.06 1.20 0.85
C GLY A 144 -3.22 1.78 -0.56
N CYS A 145 -2.15 2.31 -1.17
CA CYS A 145 -2.20 2.82 -2.54
C CYS A 145 -2.46 1.72 -3.57
N CYS A 146 -1.87 0.54 -3.38
CA CYS A 146 -2.04 -0.62 -4.27
C CYS A 146 -3.40 -1.30 -4.08
N LEU A 147 -3.94 -1.31 -2.86
CA LEU A 147 -5.28 -1.82 -2.58
C LEU A 147 -6.39 -0.92 -3.15
N LEU A 148 -6.16 0.39 -3.22
CA LEU A 148 -7.17 1.34 -3.72
C LEU A 148 -7.09 1.62 -5.22
N HIS A 149 -5.91 1.48 -5.83
CA HIS A 149 -5.66 1.88 -7.21
C HIS A 149 -4.71 0.90 -7.89
N ARG A 150 -5.23 0.14 -8.85
CA ARG A 150 -4.53 -0.97 -9.51
C ARG A 150 -3.24 -0.51 -10.22
N GLU A 151 -3.26 0.65 -10.84
CA GLU A 151 -2.12 1.20 -11.57
C GLU A 151 -0.98 1.60 -10.62
N SER A 152 -1.24 1.74 -9.31
CA SER A 152 -0.19 1.92 -8.29
C SER A 152 0.77 0.72 -8.26
N ALA A 153 0.28 -0.50 -8.45
CA ALA A 153 1.13 -1.69 -8.52
C ALA A 153 2.03 -1.68 -9.77
N ALA A 154 1.55 -1.11 -10.88
CA ALA A 154 2.35 -0.92 -12.10
C ALA A 154 3.41 0.19 -11.92
N LEU A 155 3.11 1.25 -11.16
CA LEU A 155 4.11 2.24 -10.76
C LEU A 155 5.16 1.63 -9.82
N ALA A 156 4.75 0.75 -8.91
CA ALA A 156 5.66 0.03 -8.02
C ALA A 156 6.63 -0.84 -8.82
N PHE A 157 6.15 -1.58 -9.82
CA PHE A 157 7.00 -2.35 -10.74
C PHE A 157 8.07 -1.47 -11.40
N LYS A 158 7.70 -0.29 -11.91
CA LYS A 158 8.67 0.67 -12.51
C LYS A 158 9.73 1.16 -11.53
N CYS A 159 9.50 1.04 -10.22
CA CYS A 159 10.43 1.41 -9.17
C CYS A 159 11.26 0.22 -8.65
N ASN A 160 11.23 -0.93 -9.33
CA ASN A 160 11.84 -2.20 -8.87
C ASN A 160 11.38 -2.58 -7.45
N ALA A 161 10.07 -2.42 -7.21
CA ALA A 161 9.51 -2.57 -5.87
C ALA A 161 9.80 -3.92 -5.24
N VAL A 162 9.69 -5.02 -6.01
CA VAL A 162 9.91 -6.37 -5.50
C VAL A 162 11.32 -6.49 -4.92
N GLN A 163 12.35 -6.13 -5.69
CA GLN A 163 13.74 -6.19 -5.21
C GLN A 163 13.94 -5.35 -3.93
N VAL A 164 13.43 -4.11 -3.91
CA VAL A 164 13.55 -3.22 -2.74
C VAL A 164 12.88 -3.82 -1.51
N LEU A 165 11.69 -4.41 -1.67
CA LEU A 165 10.96 -5.06 -0.59
C LEU A 165 11.68 -6.33 -0.11
N MET A 166 12.25 -7.13 -1.00
CA MET A 166 13.06 -8.30 -0.60
C MET A 166 14.30 -7.90 0.21
N ASP A 167 14.94 -6.79 -0.16
CA ASP A 167 16.07 -6.28 0.59
C ASP A 167 15.65 -5.74 1.96
N ILE A 168 14.51 -5.04 2.06
CA ILE A 168 13.94 -4.59 3.34
C ILE A 168 13.60 -5.78 4.24
N LEU A 169 12.96 -6.81 3.67
CA LEU A 169 12.60 -8.03 4.37
C LEU A 169 13.83 -8.75 4.95
N SER A 170 14.98 -8.64 4.28
CA SER A 170 16.24 -9.28 4.70
C SER A 170 17.04 -8.45 5.71
N THR A 171 16.94 -7.12 5.67
CA THR A 171 17.87 -6.21 6.37
C THR A 171 17.27 -5.45 7.55
N ARG A 172 15.96 -5.22 7.58
CA ARG A 172 15.31 -4.34 8.58
C ARG A 172 14.80 -5.07 9.81
N GLY A 173 14.23 -4.34 10.76
CA GLY A 173 13.67 -4.87 12.00
C GLY A 173 12.30 -5.55 11.82
N VAL A 174 11.83 -6.19 12.88
CA VAL A 174 10.59 -6.99 12.89
C VAL A 174 9.37 -6.19 12.40
N LEU A 175 9.25 -4.93 12.81
CA LEU A 175 8.10 -4.07 12.46
C LEU A 175 8.10 -3.71 10.97
N GLU A 176 9.26 -3.39 10.40
CA GLU A 176 9.42 -3.05 8.99
C GLU A 176 9.21 -4.29 8.13
N ARG A 177 9.77 -5.44 8.54
CA ARG A 177 9.56 -6.73 7.86
C ARG A 177 8.09 -7.12 7.83
N GLY A 178 7.38 -6.96 8.96
CA GLY A 178 5.94 -7.21 9.02
C GLY A 178 5.15 -6.33 8.06
N ALA A 179 5.38 -5.01 8.08
CA ALA A 179 4.75 -4.08 7.14
C ALA A 179 5.18 -4.33 5.67
N CYS A 180 6.39 -4.87 5.47
CA CYS A 180 6.91 -5.22 4.16
C CYS A 180 6.15 -6.39 3.54
N LEU A 181 5.77 -7.40 4.34
CA LEU A 181 4.95 -8.52 3.87
C LEU A 181 3.57 -8.06 3.41
N ASP A 182 2.95 -7.13 4.15
CA ASP A 182 1.66 -6.52 3.78
C ASP A 182 1.76 -5.69 2.49
N ALA A 183 2.81 -4.88 2.37
CA ALA A 183 3.07 -4.14 1.14
C ALA A 183 3.36 -5.09 -0.04
N LEU A 184 4.12 -6.15 0.19
CA LEU A 184 4.50 -7.12 -0.83
C LEU A 184 3.28 -7.86 -1.37
N ILE A 185 2.36 -8.34 -0.50
CA ILE A 185 1.13 -8.98 -0.99
C ILE A 185 0.33 -7.99 -1.85
N SER A 186 0.19 -6.73 -1.41
CA SER A 186 -0.59 -5.72 -2.15
C SER A 186 -0.04 -5.41 -3.55
N ILE A 187 1.28 -5.40 -3.75
CA ILE A 187 1.87 -5.16 -5.08
C ILE A 187 1.79 -6.40 -5.98
N LEU A 188 1.69 -7.59 -5.39
CA LEU A 188 1.53 -8.86 -6.11
C LEU A 188 0.08 -9.11 -6.51
N LEU A 189 -0.89 -8.53 -5.81
CA LEU A 189 -2.30 -8.61 -6.18
C LEU A 189 -2.52 -8.01 -7.58
N ASP A 190 -2.89 -8.86 -8.52
CA ASP A 190 -3.32 -8.48 -9.88
C ASP A 190 -2.28 -7.77 -10.75
N SER A 191 -1.00 -7.93 -10.39
CA SER A 191 0.16 -7.49 -11.17
C SER A 191 1.02 -8.69 -11.59
N SER A 192 0.86 -9.14 -12.84
CA SER A 192 1.68 -10.24 -13.39
C SER A 192 3.16 -9.88 -13.44
N SER A 193 3.51 -8.62 -13.70
CA SER A 193 4.90 -8.15 -13.75
C SER A 193 5.59 -8.29 -12.39
N ASN A 194 4.95 -7.85 -11.31
CA ASN A 194 5.51 -8.01 -9.96
C ASN A 194 5.57 -9.49 -9.55
N GLN A 195 4.57 -10.30 -9.95
CA GLN A 195 4.57 -11.74 -9.69
C GLN A 195 5.74 -12.46 -10.36
N MET A 196 6.03 -12.16 -11.63
CA MET A 196 7.17 -12.74 -12.35
C MET A 196 8.50 -12.29 -11.75
N GLU A 197 8.63 -11.03 -11.33
CA GLU A 197 9.83 -10.53 -10.67
C GLU A 197 10.05 -11.21 -9.30
N PHE A 198 8.97 -11.43 -8.55
CA PHE A 198 9.01 -12.11 -7.25
C PHE A 198 9.39 -13.60 -7.38
N GLU A 199 8.92 -14.27 -8.44
CA GLU A 199 9.37 -15.63 -8.76
C GLU A 199 10.84 -15.64 -9.19
N ALA A 200 11.27 -14.69 -10.03
CA ALA A 200 12.65 -14.59 -10.50
C ALA A 200 13.66 -14.31 -9.39
N CYS A 201 13.25 -13.65 -8.30
CA CYS A 201 14.10 -13.41 -7.13
C CYS A 201 13.95 -14.47 -6.03
N HIS A 202 13.36 -15.64 -6.33
CA HIS A 202 13.14 -16.73 -5.37
C HIS A 202 12.39 -16.27 -4.11
N GLY A 203 11.39 -15.41 -4.30
CA GLY A 203 10.64 -14.79 -3.21
C GLY A 203 9.99 -15.80 -2.26
N ILE A 204 9.39 -16.87 -2.80
CA ILE A 204 8.76 -17.94 -2.01
C ILE A 204 9.77 -18.67 -1.14
N GLU A 205 10.94 -19.00 -1.69
CA GLU A 205 12.04 -19.61 -0.94
C GLU A 205 12.44 -18.72 0.23
N LYS A 206 12.54 -17.41 0.01
CA LYS A 206 12.88 -16.47 1.09
C LYS A 206 11.83 -16.42 2.20
N ILE A 207 10.54 -16.43 1.85
CA ILE A 207 9.46 -16.51 2.85
C ILE A 207 9.52 -17.84 3.61
N ALA A 208 9.80 -18.94 2.91
CA ALA A 208 9.92 -20.26 3.51
C ALA A 208 11.12 -20.36 4.46
N GLU A 209 12.25 -19.73 4.15
CA GLU A 209 13.38 -19.59 5.09
C GLU A 209 12.94 -18.88 6.37
N LEU A 210 12.27 -17.74 6.24
CA LEU A 210 11.87 -16.90 7.38
C LEU A 210 10.87 -17.59 8.32
N ILE A 211 9.87 -18.30 7.79
CA ILE A 211 8.87 -18.98 8.62
C ILE A 211 9.47 -20.19 9.37
N LYS A 212 10.48 -20.85 8.79
CA LYS A 212 11.18 -22.00 9.40
C LYS A 212 12.25 -21.61 10.40
N ASP A 213 12.82 -20.41 10.27
CA ASP A 213 13.88 -19.95 11.16
C ASP A 213 13.34 -19.66 12.57
N LYS A 214 13.65 -20.56 13.51
CA LYS A 214 13.25 -20.46 14.92
C LYS A 214 13.91 -19.30 15.68
N GLN A 215 14.92 -18.63 15.09
CA GLN A 215 15.52 -17.42 15.66
C GLN A 215 14.75 -16.14 15.27
N VAL A 216 13.89 -16.22 14.26
CA VAL A 216 13.02 -15.11 13.87
C VAL A 216 11.86 -15.02 14.85
N ASP A 217 11.47 -13.79 15.18
CA ASP A 217 10.34 -13.51 16.06
C ASP A 217 9.05 -14.20 15.58
N ASP A 218 8.34 -14.86 16.50
CA ASP A 218 7.14 -15.64 16.17
C ASP A 218 6.04 -14.80 15.51
N SER A 219 5.93 -13.51 15.85
CA SER A 219 4.97 -12.63 15.19
C SER A 219 5.30 -12.41 13.71
N LEU A 220 6.59 -12.38 13.35
CA LEU A 220 7.03 -12.28 11.96
C LEU A 220 6.88 -13.61 11.22
N ARG A 221 7.21 -14.74 11.87
CA ARG A 221 6.96 -16.08 11.32
C ARG A 221 5.47 -16.24 11.02
N LEU A 222 4.61 -15.79 11.92
CA LEU A 222 3.16 -15.84 11.76
C LEU A 222 2.69 -14.98 10.58
N LYS A 223 3.25 -13.77 10.43
CA LYS A 223 2.99 -12.91 9.26
C LYS A 223 3.44 -13.54 7.95
N CYS A 224 4.52 -14.33 7.94
CA CYS A 224 4.90 -15.12 6.75
C CYS A 224 3.83 -16.16 6.39
N GLY A 225 3.23 -16.82 7.40
CA GLY A 225 2.09 -17.72 7.21
C GLY A 225 0.86 -17.01 6.62
N GLU A 226 0.51 -15.84 7.16
CA GLU A 226 -0.58 -15.01 6.62
C GLU A 226 -0.32 -14.60 5.17
N PHE A 227 0.92 -14.18 4.86
CA PHE A 227 1.34 -13.83 3.50
C PHE A 227 1.14 -15.00 2.52
N LEU A 228 1.61 -16.20 2.86
CA LEU A 228 1.48 -17.38 2.00
C LEU A 228 0.02 -17.77 1.76
N LEU A 229 -0.81 -17.73 2.81
CA LEU A 229 -2.24 -18.01 2.71
C LEU A 229 -2.95 -17.04 1.77
N LEU A 230 -2.66 -15.73 1.89
CA LEU A 230 -3.24 -14.71 1.02
C LEU A 230 -2.76 -14.84 -0.43
N LEU A 231 -1.46 -15.05 -0.64
CA LEU A 231 -0.88 -15.17 -1.98
C LEU A 231 -1.45 -16.40 -2.71
N ILE A 232 -1.46 -17.56 -2.07
CA ILE A 232 -1.94 -18.80 -2.67
C ILE A 232 -3.46 -18.76 -2.88
N GLY A 233 -4.21 -18.20 -1.93
CA GLY A 233 -5.65 -17.97 -2.11
C GLY A 233 -5.95 -17.08 -3.32
N HIS A 234 -5.17 -16.01 -3.51
CA HIS A 234 -5.31 -15.14 -4.68
C HIS A 234 -4.98 -15.86 -5.99
N LEU A 235 -3.88 -16.62 -6.03
CA LEU A 235 -3.45 -17.32 -7.24
C LEU A 235 -4.41 -18.44 -7.64
N ASN A 236 -4.93 -19.20 -6.66
CA ASN A 236 -5.89 -20.28 -6.90
C ASN A 236 -7.25 -19.79 -7.40
N GLY A 237 -7.63 -18.55 -7.06
CA GLY A 237 -8.85 -17.92 -7.58
C GLY A 237 -8.77 -17.52 -9.06
N LYS A 238 -7.60 -17.61 -9.70
CA LYS A 238 -7.41 -17.19 -11.10
C LYS A 238 -7.52 -18.35 -12.07
N GLU A 239 -8.21 -18.11 -13.20
CA GLU A 239 -8.28 -19.06 -14.32
C GLU A 239 -6.91 -19.39 -14.92
N ARG A 240 -5.97 -18.44 -14.88
CA ARG A 240 -4.59 -18.61 -15.35
C ARG A 240 -3.61 -17.96 -14.36
N PRO A 241 -3.11 -18.72 -13.37
CA PRO A 241 -2.15 -18.20 -12.41
C PRO A 241 -0.80 -17.94 -13.09
N THR A 242 -0.16 -16.82 -12.79
CA THR A 242 1.17 -16.47 -13.32
C THR A 242 2.26 -17.34 -12.68
N MET A 243 2.23 -17.49 -11.36
CA MET A 243 3.20 -18.25 -10.57
C MET A 243 2.76 -19.72 -10.45
N ILE A 244 2.86 -20.48 -11.54
CA ILE A 244 2.37 -21.88 -11.59
C ILE A 244 3.18 -22.79 -10.66
N ARG A 245 4.49 -22.52 -10.53
CA ARG A 245 5.44 -23.35 -9.78
C ARG A 245 5.24 -23.31 -8.27
N ILE A 246 4.50 -22.33 -7.75
CA ILE A 246 4.27 -22.17 -6.30
C ILE A 246 3.65 -23.43 -5.67
N ASN A 247 2.79 -24.14 -6.41
CA ASN A 247 2.12 -25.34 -5.93
C ASN A 247 3.09 -26.52 -5.75
N ASP A 248 4.18 -26.56 -6.50
CA ASP A 248 5.23 -27.58 -6.38
C ASP A 248 6.31 -27.15 -5.38
N GLU A 249 6.61 -25.85 -5.31
CA GLU A 249 7.64 -25.29 -4.43
C GLU A 249 7.23 -25.35 -2.95
N ILE A 250 5.98 -25.07 -2.62
CA ILE A 250 5.52 -25.01 -1.23
C ILE A 250 5.67 -26.37 -0.51
N PRO A 251 5.22 -27.52 -1.06
CA PRO A 251 5.51 -28.84 -0.48
C PRO A 251 7.00 -29.14 -0.31
N GLN A 252 7.83 -28.75 -1.29
CA GLN A 252 9.28 -28.96 -1.24
C GLN A 252 9.95 -28.13 -0.13
N LEU A 253 9.47 -26.91 0.08
CA LEU A 253 10.09 -25.96 1.01
C LEU A 253 9.57 -26.08 2.44
N LEU A 254 8.28 -26.40 2.63
CA LEU A 254 7.58 -26.38 3.91
C LEU A 254 7.05 -27.74 4.38
N GLY A 255 7.20 -28.78 3.57
CA GLY A 255 6.65 -30.10 3.84
C GLY A 255 5.20 -30.27 3.39
N GLU A 256 4.82 -31.52 3.06
CA GLU A 256 3.51 -31.90 2.55
C GLU A 256 2.35 -31.51 3.50
N LYS A 257 2.58 -31.63 4.81
CA LYS A 257 1.57 -31.35 5.82
C LYS A 257 1.25 -29.85 5.86
N SER A 258 2.27 -29.01 5.92
CA SER A 258 2.12 -27.54 5.92
C SER A 258 1.52 -27.06 4.59
N ALA A 259 1.97 -27.61 3.46
CA ALA A 259 1.42 -27.29 2.14
C ALA A 259 -0.07 -27.63 2.03
N SER A 260 -0.48 -28.80 2.53
CA SER A 260 -1.88 -29.22 2.55
C SER A 260 -2.76 -28.27 3.38
N LEU A 261 -2.26 -27.81 4.54
CA LEU A 261 -2.96 -26.85 5.39
C LEU A 261 -3.13 -25.49 4.68
N ILE A 262 -2.08 -24.98 4.05
CA ILE A 262 -2.12 -23.74 3.30
C ILE A 262 -3.14 -23.83 2.17
N TRP A 263 -3.10 -24.92 1.39
CA TRP A 263 -4.02 -25.12 0.28
C TRP A 263 -5.48 -25.19 0.74
N ALA A 264 -5.77 -25.98 1.78
CA ALA A 264 -7.11 -26.07 2.33
C ALA A 264 -7.60 -24.71 2.86
N ALA A 265 -6.80 -24.03 3.68
CA ALA A 265 -7.18 -22.75 4.28
C ALA A 265 -7.37 -21.62 3.24
N SER A 266 -6.63 -21.68 2.12
CA SER A 266 -6.74 -20.69 1.04
C SER A 266 -8.13 -20.63 0.37
N GLN A 267 -8.98 -21.66 0.56
CA GLN A 267 -10.31 -21.76 -0.05
C GLN A 267 -11.46 -21.18 0.81
N PHE A 268 -11.24 -20.92 2.11
CA PHE A 268 -12.34 -20.67 3.07
C PHE A 268 -12.72 -19.19 3.27
N GLY A 269 -12.04 -18.23 2.62
CA GLY A 269 -12.14 -16.82 2.98
C GLY A 269 -13.35 -16.03 2.45
N SER A 270 -14.10 -16.53 1.47
CA SER A 270 -15.05 -15.71 0.69
C SER A 270 -16.41 -15.45 1.36
N THR A 271 -16.80 -16.26 2.36
CA THR A 271 -18.15 -16.22 2.98
C THR A 271 -18.20 -15.54 4.35
N LEU A 272 -17.05 -15.23 4.95
CA LEU A 272 -16.95 -14.65 6.30
C LEU A 272 -17.04 -13.12 6.28
N ASP A 273 -17.41 -12.51 7.40
CA ASP A 273 -17.30 -11.04 7.59
C ASP A 273 -15.82 -10.60 7.71
N PRO A 274 -15.45 -9.34 7.45
CA PRO A 274 -14.05 -8.90 7.45
C PRO A 274 -13.27 -9.18 8.75
N GLU A 275 -13.87 -8.94 9.92
CA GLU A 275 -13.23 -9.23 11.21
C GLU A 275 -13.04 -10.73 11.45
N GLN A 276 -14.01 -11.54 11.00
CA GLN A 276 -13.93 -12.99 11.05
C GLN A 276 -12.86 -13.52 10.08
N ARG A 277 -12.71 -12.92 8.89
CA ARG A 277 -11.64 -13.25 7.93
C ARG A 277 -10.26 -12.99 8.53
N GLN A 278 -10.07 -11.85 9.19
CA GLN A 278 -8.79 -11.53 9.83
C GLN A 278 -8.47 -12.55 10.94
N THR A 279 -9.46 -12.87 11.78
CA THR A 279 -9.29 -13.85 12.85
C THR A 279 -9.01 -15.25 12.29
N ALA A 280 -9.74 -15.66 11.25
CA ALA A 280 -9.55 -16.95 10.60
C ALA A 280 -8.16 -17.05 9.94
N LEU A 281 -7.72 -16.01 9.23
CA LEU A 281 -6.39 -15.93 8.62
C LEU A 281 -5.31 -16.13 9.67
N HIS A 282 -5.42 -15.43 10.81
CA HIS A 282 -4.48 -15.54 11.91
C HIS A 282 -4.44 -16.95 12.51
N ILE A 283 -5.60 -17.56 12.75
CA ILE A 283 -5.70 -18.94 13.25
C ILE A 283 -5.08 -19.94 12.26
N HIS A 284 -5.36 -19.78 10.96
CA HIS A 284 -4.83 -20.67 9.94
C HIS A 284 -3.31 -20.53 9.80
N ALA A 285 -2.79 -19.30 9.87
CA ALA A 285 -1.34 -19.07 9.88
C ALA A 285 -0.70 -19.72 11.11
N GLY A 286 -1.32 -19.61 12.29
CA GLY A 286 -0.85 -20.28 13.51
C GLY A 286 -0.74 -21.79 13.36
N ARG A 287 -1.75 -22.43 12.76
CA ARG A 287 -1.73 -23.88 12.48
C ARG A 287 -0.62 -24.31 11.51
N VAL A 288 -0.27 -23.46 10.55
CA VAL A 288 0.86 -23.70 9.63
C VAL A 288 2.18 -23.62 10.39
N LEU A 289 2.32 -22.68 11.33
CA LEU A 289 3.52 -22.61 12.17
C LEU A 289 3.63 -23.83 13.08
N GLU A 290 2.53 -24.21 13.73
CA GLU A 290 2.48 -25.42 14.57
C GLU A 290 2.84 -26.68 13.78
N SER A 291 2.45 -26.78 12.50
CA SER A 291 2.84 -27.94 11.69
C SER A 291 4.33 -27.98 11.38
N LEU A 292 4.96 -26.83 11.16
CA LEU A 292 6.41 -26.71 10.93
C LEU A 292 7.25 -26.99 12.18
N GLU A 293 6.68 -26.87 13.38
CA GLU A 293 7.37 -27.16 14.63
C GLU A 293 7.37 -28.64 15.01
N LEU A 294 6.43 -29.40 14.43
CA LEU A 294 6.25 -30.83 14.64
C LEU A 294 7.04 -31.70 13.64
N GLU A 295 7.69 -31.08 12.65
CA GLU A 295 8.61 -31.69 11.68
C GLU A 295 10.07 -31.59 12.15
#